data_AF-A0A937NS32-F1
#
_entry.id   AF-A0A937NS32-F1
#
_cell.length_a   1.000
_cell.length_b   1.000
_cell.length_c   1.000
_cell.angle_alpha   90.00
_cell.angle_beta   90.00
_cell.angle_gamma   90.00
#
_symmetry.space_group_name_H-M   'P 1'
#
loop_
_entity.id
_entity.type
_entity.pdbx_description
1 polymer ?
#
loop_
_entity_poly.entity_id
_entity_poly.type
_entity_poly.pdbx_seq_one_letter_code
_entity_poly.pdbx_strand_id
1 'polypeptide(L)'
;MTKSKRSSKNSVSIVFSLSAFFFLICGCTFSTEHTFLKEDIPHAIKDISYEEYGIDIYTVLTGNTLWVYLPLEDLFTEAKKPKISTERFQVKENQVTFKDRLLESSYLIERVPEKEKQQQVEYSEDASEKINSVWKVMRRVAFSTKAFTDEGPQFFSIITADIKNGFVIKDLFFYEDLKKLSHSFISPSEFQHRDVQDMVAAPQIIGDTTGESINYQPTNFDDFITQQITQRIRLKFEKPEVESDADIDQEIIKIISYTVNTYKIRNFSYAELNNLLTQNRIILNRSAVLEGSI
;
A
#
# COMPACT_ATOMS: atom_id res chain seq x y z
N MET A 1 35.75 39.84 -74.37
CA MET A 1 35.86 39.03 -73.14
C MET A 1 35.27 39.83 -71.97
N THR A 2 34.04 39.52 -71.58
CA THR A 2 33.28 40.19 -70.51
C THR A 2 33.32 39.34 -69.24
N LYS A 3 33.87 39.88 -68.14
CA LYS A 3 33.78 39.36 -66.77
C LYS A 3 33.02 40.43 -65.98
N SER A 4 31.84 40.19 -65.41
CA SER A 4 31.44 39.30 -64.30
C SER A 4 30.89 40.21 -63.19
N LYS A 5 29.56 40.32 -63.11
CA LYS A 5 28.81 40.88 -61.98
C LYS A 5 28.42 39.72 -61.05
N ARG A 6 28.78 39.80 -59.76
CA ARG A 6 28.14 39.07 -58.64
C ARG A 6 28.27 39.98 -57.41
N SER A 7 27.21 40.70 -57.01
CA SER A 7 26.00 40.25 -56.31
C SER A 7 26.25 40.03 -54.82
N SER A 8 25.93 41.05 -54.04
CA SER A 8 25.85 41.06 -52.58
C SER A 8 24.63 40.28 -52.11
N LYS A 9 24.85 39.11 -51.51
CA LYS A 9 23.87 38.44 -50.65
C LYS A 9 24.67 37.68 -49.60
N ASN A 10 24.83 38.25 -48.42
CA ASN A 10 25.21 37.56 -47.17
C ASN A 10 25.19 38.54 -46.00
N SER A 11 24.00 38.92 -45.53
CA SER A 11 23.87 39.69 -44.29
C SER A 11 22.50 39.54 -43.62
N VAL A 12 21.76 38.46 -43.89
CA VAL A 12 20.46 38.17 -43.23
C VAL A 12 20.50 36.91 -42.36
N SER A 13 21.54 36.07 -42.41
CA SER A 13 21.56 34.80 -41.65
C SER A 13 22.13 34.88 -40.23
N ILE A 14 22.60 36.05 -39.76
CA ILE A 14 23.25 36.16 -38.44
C ILE A 14 22.27 36.60 -37.35
N VAL A 15 21.19 37.31 -37.69
CA VAL A 15 20.22 37.80 -36.68
C VAL A 15 19.29 36.69 -36.18
N PHE A 16 19.01 35.66 -36.99
CA PHE A 16 18.17 34.52 -36.57
C PHE A 16 18.90 33.46 -35.72
N SER A 17 20.23 33.50 -35.64
CA SER A 17 21.03 32.54 -34.85
C SER A 17 21.16 32.96 -33.38
N LEU A 18 21.08 34.27 -33.08
CA LEU A 18 21.19 34.76 -31.69
C LEU A 18 19.88 34.71 -30.90
N SER A 19 18.70 34.66 -31.54
CA SER A 19 17.42 34.56 -30.79
C SER A 19 17.13 33.14 -30.29
N ALA A 20 17.69 32.11 -30.94
CA ALA A 20 17.55 30.71 -30.51
C ALA A 20 18.38 30.38 -29.25
N PHE A 21 19.39 31.20 -28.91
CA PHE A 21 20.22 30.98 -27.74
C PHE A 21 19.58 31.48 -26.44
N PHE A 22 18.68 32.46 -26.50
CA PHE A 22 17.99 33.01 -25.32
C PHE A 22 16.87 32.09 -24.79
N PHE A 23 16.28 31.23 -25.63
CA PHE A 23 15.28 30.25 -25.19
C PHE A 23 15.87 29.02 -24.51
N LEU A 24 17.19 28.80 -24.58
CA LEU A 24 17.87 27.69 -23.92
C LEU A 24 18.27 27.98 -22.47
N ILE A 25 18.11 29.22 -21.98
CA ILE A 25 18.56 29.63 -20.64
C ILE A 25 17.41 30.01 -19.68
N CYS A 26 16.17 30.01 -20.15
CA CYS A 26 14.99 30.23 -19.28
C CYS A 26 14.36 28.92 -18.76
N GLY A 27 14.95 27.77 -19.09
CA GLY A 27 14.60 26.50 -18.46
C GLY A 27 15.33 26.35 -17.12
N CYS A 28 14.56 26.16 -16.04
CA CYS A 28 15.02 25.66 -14.74
C CYS A 28 15.51 26.69 -13.69
N THR A 29 14.70 27.72 -13.40
CA THR A 29 14.73 28.38 -12.07
C THR A 29 13.36 28.45 -11.41
N PHE A 30 12.39 27.63 -11.85
CA PHE A 30 11.27 27.31 -10.98
C PHE A 30 11.81 26.38 -9.89
N SER A 31 12.12 26.98 -8.74
CA SER A 31 12.26 26.25 -7.48
C SER A 31 11.09 25.28 -7.40
N THR A 32 11.37 23.98 -7.30
CA THR A 32 10.35 22.97 -7.04
C THR A 32 9.92 23.10 -5.58
N GLU A 33 9.34 24.25 -5.22
CA GLU A 33 8.74 24.44 -3.92
C GLU A 33 7.55 23.50 -3.81
N HIS A 34 7.49 22.83 -2.67
CA HIS A 34 6.46 21.84 -2.39
C HIS A 34 5.09 22.51 -2.39
N THR A 35 4.12 21.89 -3.07
CA THR A 35 2.79 22.48 -3.25
C THR A 35 1.94 22.38 -1.98
N PHE A 36 2.21 21.39 -1.11
CA PHE A 36 1.37 21.12 0.07
C PHE A 36 2.20 21.11 1.35
N LEU A 37 1.68 21.78 2.38
CA LEU A 37 2.12 21.63 3.77
C LEU A 37 1.46 20.39 4.40
N LYS A 38 2.03 19.90 5.50
CA LYS A 38 1.56 18.68 6.17
C LYS A 38 0.13 18.81 6.68
N GLU A 39 -0.19 19.92 7.34
CA GLU A 39 -1.52 20.17 7.91
C GLU A 39 -2.61 20.22 6.84
N ASP A 40 -2.21 20.54 5.60
CA ASP A 40 -3.10 20.68 4.46
C ASP A 40 -3.30 19.37 3.70
N ILE A 41 -2.56 18.30 3.99
CA ILE A 41 -2.68 17.01 3.27
C ILE A 41 -4.11 16.45 3.29
N PRO A 42 -4.81 16.34 4.46
CA PRO A 42 -6.17 15.82 4.48
C PRO A 42 -7.12 16.66 3.62
N HIS A 43 -7.07 17.98 3.76
CA HIS A 43 -7.89 18.92 3.00
C HIS A 43 -7.60 18.83 1.50
N ALA A 44 -6.33 18.83 1.10
CA ALA A 44 -5.94 18.72 -0.30
C ALA A 44 -6.44 17.42 -0.95
N ILE A 45 -6.38 16.28 -0.25
CA ILE A 45 -6.93 15.03 -0.79
C ILE A 45 -8.44 15.13 -0.96
N LYS A 46 -9.15 15.66 0.05
CA LYS A 46 -10.61 15.85 -0.03
C LYS A 46 -11.00 16.77 -1.19
N ASP A 47 -10.38 17.94 -1.27
CA ASP A 47 -10.69 18.97 -2.24
C ASP A 47 -10.42 18.48 -3.67
N ILE A 48 -9.26 17.87 -3.93
CA ILE A 48 -8.93 17.34 -5.26
C ILE A 48 -9.86 16.17 -5.63
N SER A 49 -10.19 15.29 -4.70
CA SER A 49 -11.14 14.20 -4.95
C SER A 49 -12.52 14.71 -5.34
N TYR A 50 -13.02 15.77 -4.70
CA TYR A 50 -14.30 16.37 -5.02
C TYR A 50 -14.25 17.18 -6.34
N GLU A 51 -13.26 18.04 -6.51
CA GLU A 51 -13.16 18.95 -7.66
C GLU A 51 -12.87 18.23 -8.98
N GLU A 52 -11.97 17.23 -8.98
CA GLU A 52 -11.55 16.54 -10.21
C GLU A 52 -12.43 15.31 -10.53
N TYR A 53 -13.01 14.67 -9.51
CA TYR A 53 -13.69 13.38 -9.66
C TYR A 53 -15.12 13.36 -9.12
N GLY A 54 -15.59 14.41 -8.45
CA GLY A 54 -16.93 14.45 -7.85
C GLY A 54 -17.12 13.44 -6.71
N ILE A 55 -16.02 13.01 -6.06
CA ILE A 55 -16.04 12.01 -4.99
C ILE A 55 -15.94 12.72 -3.65
N ASP A 56 -17.02 12.69 -2.88
CA ASP A 56 -17.01 13.16 -1.50
C ASP A 56 -16.38 12.11 -0.58
N ILE A 57 -15.36 12.53 0.17
CA ILE A 57 -14.61 11.68 1.09
C ILE A 57 -14.37 12.42 2.39
N TYR A 58 -14.17 11.65 3.45
CA TYR A 58 -13.67 12.18 4.72
C TYR A 58 -12.21 11.83 4.90
N THR A 59 -11.41 12.79 5.36
CA THR A 59 -9.98 12.61 5.56
C THR A 59 -9.57 13.16 6.92
N VAL A 60 -8.68 12.43 7.61
CA VAL A 60 -8.18 12.86 8.92
C VAL A 60 -6.75 12.35 9.14
N LEU A 61 -5.89 13.21 9.71
CA LEU A 61 -4.54 12.82 10.13
C LEU A 61 -4.55 12.54 11.64
N THR A 62 -4.33 11.29 12.03
CA THR A 62 -4.24 10.87 13.43
C THR A 62 -2.83 10.37 13.73
N GLY A 63 -2.06 11.13 14.52
CA GLY A 63 -0.64 10.87 14.75
C GLY A 63 0.16 10.89 13.45
N ASN A 64 0.76 9.76 13.11
CA ASN A 64 1.53 9.53 11.88
C ASN A 64 0.73 8.80 10.78
N THR A 65 -0.59 8.66 10.93
CA THR A 65 -1.43 7.91 10.00
C THR A 65 -2.47 8.81 9.36
N LEU A 66 -2.43 8.90 8.03
CA LEU A 66 -3.47 9.56 7.25
C LEU A 66 -4.58 8.56 6.94
N TRP A 67 -5.79 8.90 7.34
CA TRP A 67 -6.99 8.12 7.09
C TRP A 67 -7.82 8.77 5.99
N VAL A 68 -8.31 7.95 5.06
CA VAL A 68 -9.23 8.34 3.99
C VAL A 68 -10.44 7.42 4.06
N TYR A 69 -11.61 7.98 4.32
CA TYR A 69 -12.89 7.27 4.34
C TYR A 69 -13.65 7.56 3.04
N LEU A 70 -13.92 6.49 2.29
CA LEU A 70 -14.60 6.50 1.00
C LEU A 70 -15.94 5.75 1.16
N PRO A 71 -17.05 6.47 1.38
CA PRO A 71 -18.39 5.88 1.42
C PRO A 71 -18.86 5.54 0.00
N LEU A 72 -19.27 4.29 -0.21
CA LEU A 72 -19.78 3.77 -1.48
C LEU A 72 -21.07 2.97 -1.24
N GLU A 73 -21.85 2.83 -2.31
CA GLU A 73 -22.96 1.88 -2.36
C GLU A 73 -22.59 0.74 -3.32
N ASP A 74 -22.98 -0.49 -2.97
CA ASP A 74 -22.78 -1.67 -3.83
C ASP A 74 -21.31 -1.88 -4.23
N LEU A 75 -20.47 -2.12 -3.22
CA LEU A 75 -19.03 -2.31 -3.39
C LEU A 75 -18.70 -3.52 -4.27
N PHE A 76 -19.55 -4.53 -4.23
CA PHE A 76 -19.37 -5.78 -4.95
C PHE A 76 -20.50 -6.08 -5.93
N THR A 77 -20.15 -6.72 -7.04
CA THR A 77 -21.07 -7.30 -8.02
C THR A 77 -20.72 -8.76 -8.29
N GLU A 78 -21.65 -9.52 -8.84
CA GLU A 78 -21.37 -10.88 -9.30
C GLU A 78 -20.30 -10.87 -10.41
N ALA A 79 -19.27 -11.70 -10.24
CA ALA A 79 -18.18 -11.80 -11.18
C ALA A 79 -18.63 -12.52 -12.46
N LYS A 80 -18.33 -11.93 -13.63
CA LYS A 80 -18.63 -12.55 -14.94
C LYS A 80 -17.94 -13.92 -15.13
N LYS A 81 -16.77 -14.08 -14.49
CA LYS A 81 -16.00 -15.32 -14.45
C LYS A 81 -15.48 -15.51 -13.02
N PRO A 82 -15.95 -16.52 -12.28
CA PRO A 82 -15.46 -16.77 -10.93
C PRO A 82 -13.94 -17.00 -10.94
N LYS A 83 -13.24 -16.38 -9.99
CA LYS A 83 -11.82 -16.70 -9.78
C LYS A 83 -11.73 -18.00 -9.00
N ILE A 84 -11.07 -18.99 -9.58
CA ILE A 84 -10.85 -20.30 -8.94
C ILE A 84 -9.49 -20.26 -8.26
N SER A 85 -9.46 -20.69 -7.01
CA SER A 85 -8.24 -20.91 -6.23
C SER A 85 -8.32 -22.28 -5.56
N THR A 86 -7.18 -22.93 -5.36
CA THR A 86 -7.11 -24.21 -4.67
C THR A 86 -6.84 -23.97 -3.19
N GLU A 87 -7.75 -24.38 -2.32
CA GLU A 87 -7.55 -24.36 -0.88
C GLU A 87 -6.83 -25.65 -0.46
N ARG A 88 -5.69 -25.51 0.21
CA ARG A 88 -4.85 -26.63 0.71
C ARG A 88 -4.59 -26.52 2.23
N PHE A 89 -4.72 -25.31 2.76
CA PHE A 89 -4.52 -25.01 4.17
C PHE A 89 -5.69 -24.20 4.69
N GLN A 90 -6.01 -24.39 5.96
CA GLN A 90 -6.97 -23.57 6.70
C GLN A 90 -6.24 -22.88 7.85
N VAL A 91 -6.24 -21.54 7.85
CA VAL A 91 -5.70 -20.72 8.93
C VAL A 91 -6.80 -20.48 9.95
N LYS A 92 -6.73 -21.14 11.11
CA LYS A 92 -7.71 -20.99 12.20
C LYS A 92 -7.29 -19.92 13.22
N GLU A 93 -6.00 -19.86 13.51
CA GLU A 93 -5.41 -18.84 14.37
C GLU A 93 -4.12 -18.33 13.74
N ASN A 94 -3.89 -17.03 13.84
CA ASN A 94 -2.70 -16.34 13.34
C ASN A 94 -2.61 -15.00 14.08
N GLN A 95 -1.85 -14.97 15.16
CA GLN A 95 -1.67 -13.80 16.00
C GLN A 95 -0.19 -13.52 16.16
N VAL A 96 0.19 -12.26 15.92
CA VAL A 96 1.56 -11.81 16.10
C VAL A 96 1.55 -10.64 17.06
N THR A 97 2.42 -10.67 18.05
CA THR A 97 2.63 -9.56 18.99
C THR A 97 4.08 -9.13 18.98
N PHE A 98 4.31 -7.85 19.25
CA PHE A 98 5.66 -7.32 19.43
C PHE A 98 5.69 -6.48 20.70
N LYS A 99 6.27 -7.04 21.76
CA LYS A 99 6.31 -6.40 23.08
C LYS A 99 7.63 -6.72 23.77
N ASP A 100 8.18 -5.76 24.51
CA ASP A 100 9.39 -5.96 25.33
C ASP A 100 10.57 -6.57 24.54
N ARG A 101 10.70 -6.19 23.27
CA ARG A 101 11.71 -6.70 22.31
C ARG A 101 11.54 -8.19 21.94
N LEU A 102 10.39 -8.79 22.21
CA LEU A 102 10.01 -10.13 21.79
C LEU A 102 8.97 -10.05 20.67
N LEU A 103 9.29 -10.66 19.52
CA LEU A 103 8.34 -10.86 18.43
C LEU A 103 7.75 -12.26 18.55
N GLU A 104 6.51 -12.37 19.00
CA GLU A 104 5.83 -13.64 19.22
C GLU A 104 4.80 -13.89 18.13
N SER A 105 4.80 -15.08 17.54
CA SER A 105 3.85 -15.53 16.52
C SER A 105 3.20 -16.83 16.98
N SER A 106 1.88 -16.81 17.18
CA SER A 106 1.08 -17.98 17.53
C SER A 106 0.13 -18.32 16.38
N TYR A 107 0.15 -19.56 15.91
CA TYR A 107 -0.62 -19.96 14.74
C TYR A 107 -1.17 -21.39 14.84
N LEU A 108 -2.35 -21.58 14.25
CA LEU A 108 -3.01 -22.86 14.04
C LEU A 108 -3.36 -22.97 12.56
N ILE A 109 -2.51 -23.65 11.79
CA ILE A 109 -2.69 -23.85 10.35
C ILE A 109 -2.81 -25.35 10.11
N GLU A 110 -3.97 -25.76 9.60
CA GLU A 110 -4.28 -27.16 9.31
C GLU A 110 -4.20 -27.43 7.82
N ARG A 111 -3.68 -28.62 7.46
CA ARG A 111 -3.77 -29.11 6.09
C ARG A 111 -5.18 -29.64 5.85
N VAL A 112 -5.78 -29.22 4.75
CA VAL A 112 -7.11 -29.68 4.34
C VAL A 112 -7.04 -30.36 2.98
N PRO A 113 -7.96 -31.29 2.67
CA PRO A 113 -8.05 -31.87 1.33
C PRO A 113 -8.19 -30.77 0.28
N GLU A 114 -7.51 -30.92 -0.86
CA GLU A 114 -7.55 -29.91 -1.92
C GLU A 114 -9.01 -29.65 -2.35
N LYS A 115 -9.41 -28.38 -2.27
CA LYS A 115 -10.76 -27.95 -2.64
C LYS A 115 -10.69 -26.70 -3.50
N GLU A 116 -11.42 -26.69 -4.61
CA GLU A 116 -11.59 -25.47 -5.39
C GLU A 116 -12.51 -24.49 -4.66
N LYS A 117 -12.00 -23.30 -4.40
CA LYS A 117 -12.75 -22.16 -3.89
C LYS A 117 -13.01 -21.20 -5.04
N GLN A 118 -14.29 -20.93 -5.29
CA GLN A 118 -14.74 -19.99 -6.30
C GLN A 118 -15.10 -18.66 -5.65
N GLN A 119 -14.40 -17.60 -6.03
CA GLN A 119 -14.80 -16.24 -5.69
C GLN A 119 -15.78 -15.74 -6.74
N GLN A 120 -17.05 -15.60 -6.33
CA GLN A 120 -18.16 -15.21 -7.20
C GLN A 120 -18.44 -13.69 -7.18
N VAL A 121 -17.69 -12.94 -6.37
CA VAL A 121 -17.85 -11.48 -6.26
C VAL A 121 -16.58 -10.76 -6.68
N GLU A 122 -16.74 -9.67 -7.40
CA GLU A 122 -15.69 -8.71 -7.73
C GLU A 122 -16.15 -7.30 -7.37
N TYR A 123 -15.21 -6.35 -7.29
CA TYR A 123 -15.59 -4.95 -7.13
C TYR A 123 -16.49 -4.51 -8.29
N SER A 124 -17.52 -3.72 -7.99
CA SER A 124 -18.28 -3.06 -9.05
C SER A 124 -17.36 -2.13 -9.86
N GLU A 125 -17.71 -1.90 -11.13
CA GLU A 125 -16.91 -1.03 -12.01
C GLU A 125 -16.85 0.41 -11.46
N ASP A 126 -17.98 0.93 -10.97
CA ASP A 126 -18.07 2.24 -10.31
C ASP A 126 -17.22 2.31 -9.04
N ALA A 127 -17.32 1.31 -8.15
CA ALA A 127 -16.49 1.29 -6.94
C ALA A 127 -14.99 1.22 -7.29
N SER A 128 -14.62 0.38 -8.25
CA SER A 128 -13.23 0.26 -8.72
C SER A 128 -12.70 1.59 -9.26
N GLU A 129 -13.51 2.32 -10.04
CA GLU A 129 -13.13 3.62 -10.59
C GLU A 129 -12.93 4.67 -9.49
N LYS A 130 -13.84 4.74 -8.52
CA LYS A 130 -13.76 5.67 -7.39
C LYS A 130 -12.56 5.38 -6.49
N ILE A 131 -12.34 4.11 -6.11
CA ILE A 131 -11.17 3.67 -5.34
C ILE A 131 -9.89 4.06 -6.08
N ASN A 132 -9.80 3.78 -7.38
CA ASN A 132 -8.63 4.12 -8.20
C ASN A 132 -8.40 5.64 -8.28
N SER A 133 -9.46 6.45 -8.32
CA SER A 133 -9.37 7.90 -8.36
C SER A 133 -8.83 8.45 -7.03
N VAL A 134 -9.34 7.98 -5.89
CA VAL A 134 -8.79 8.30 -4.56
C VAL A 134 -7.31 7.89 -4.46
N TRP A 135 -6.93 6.71 -4.95
CA TRP A 135 -5.54 6.27 -5.01
C TRP A 135 -4.64 7.16 -5.87
N LYS A 136 -5.16 7.73 -6.96
CA LYS A 136 -4.41 8.69 -7.80
C LYS A 136 -4.19 10.01 -7.06
N VAL A 137 -5.24 10.56 -6.45
CA VAL A 137 -5.19 11.81 -5.68
C VAL A 137 -4.22 11.67 -4.50
N MET A 138 -4.36 10.61 -3.71
CA MET A 138 -3.49 10.39 -2.56
C MET A 138 -2.02 10.26 -2.98
N ARG A 139 -1.70 9.51 -4.05
CA ARG A 139 -0.34 9.44 -4.58
C ARG A 139 0.19 10.81 -5.01
N ARG A 140 -0.63 11.61 -5.71
CA ARG A 140 -0.27 12.96 -6.15
C ARG A 140 0.07 13.85 -4.94
N VAL A 141 -0.79 13.90 -3.93
CA VAL A 141 -0.58 14.73 -2.73
C VAL A 141 0.63 14.23 -1.93
N ALA A 142 0.72 12.92 -1.69
CA ALA A 142 1.79 12.31 -0.90
C ALA A 142 3.18 12.45 -1.56
N PHE A 143 3.26 12.62 -2.88
CA PHE A 143 4.55 12.88 -3.56
C PHE A 143 4.83 14.36 -3.81
N SER A 144 3.84 15.23 -3.59
CA SER A 144 3.97 16.69 -3.75
C SER A 144 4.20 17.43 -2.42
N THR A 145 4.12 16.73 -1.30
CA THR A 145 4.41 17.28 0.04
C THR A 145 5.92 17.28 0.28
N LYS A 146 6.45 18.28 1.00
CA LYS A 146 7.85 18.32 1.44
C LYS A 146 8.24 17.02 2.12
N ALA A 147 9.45 16.55 1.80
CA ALA A 147 9.96 15.23 2.15
C ALA A 147 9.50 14.84 3.56
N PHE A 148 8.86 13.67 3.66
CA PHE A 148 8.34 13.07 4.90
C PHE A 148 9.48 12.61 5.81
N THR A 149 10.51 13.44 5.99
CA THR A 149 11.75 13.01 6.62
C THR A 149 11.60 12.86 8.11
N ASP A 150 10.59 13.45 8.76
CA ASP A 150 10.21 13.14 10.15
C ASP A 150 8.77 13.56 10.49
N GLU A 151 8.20 14.55 9.80
CA GLU A 151 6.94 15.16 10.24
C GLU A 151 5.69 14.66 9.51
N GLY A 152 5.74 14.15 8.28
CA GLY A 152 4.53 13.74 7.53
C GLY A 152 3.91 12.38 7.94
N PRO A 153 2.72 12.02 7.42
CA PRO A 153 2.16 10.68 7.62
C PRO A 153 3.09 9.58 7.10
N GLN A 154 3.45 8.65 7.98
CA GLN A 154 4.22 7.46 7.65
C GLN A 154 3.33 6.35 7.11
N PHE A 155 2.08 6.31 7.58
CA PHE A 155 1.09 5.33 7.20
C PHE A 155 -0.09 6.00 6.53
N PHE A 156 -0.69 5.27 5.61
CA PHE A 156 -1.90 5.66 4.92
C PHE A 156 -2.89 4.52 5.09
N SER A 157 -4.12 4.85 5.48
CA SER A 157 -5.20 3.89 5.57
C SER A 157 -6.39 4.37 4.75
N ILE A 158 -6.87 3.51 3.85
CA ILE A 158 -8.06 3.76 3.05
C ILE A 158 -9.16 2.84 3.57
N ILE A 159 -10.26 3.44 3.98
CA ILE A 159 -11.47 2.77 4.43
C ILE A 159 -12.48 2.88 3.31
N THR A 160 -12.68 1.79 2.58
CA THR A 160 -13.76 1.69 1.59
C THR A 160 -14.97 1.07 2.26
N ALA A 161 -16.02 1.86 2.45
CA ALA A 161 -17.20 1.49 3.20
C ALA A 161 -18.39 1.27 2.26
N ASP A 162 -18.96 0.07 2.25
CA ASP A 162 -20.25 -0.20 1.64
C ASP A 162 -21.37 0.22 2.60
N ILE A 163 -21.74 1.50 2.54
CA ILE A 163 -22.71 2.13 3.45
C ILE A 163 -24.15 1.66 3.22
N LYS A 164 -24.37 0.79 2.24
CA LYS A 164 -25.67 0.17 2.00
C LYS A 164 -25.74 -1.22 2.64
N ASN A 165 -24.68 -2.01 2.49
CA ASN A 165 -24.65 -3.41 2.93
C ASN A 165 -23.99 -3.62 4.30
N GLY A 166 -23.30 -2.60 4.84
CA GLY A 166 -22.68 -2.68 6.16
C GLY A 166 -21.36 -3.45 6.16
N PHE A 167 -20.50 -3.22 5.17
CA PHE A 167 -19.17 -3.84 5.08
C PHE A 167 -18.07 -2.81 4.89
N VAL A 168 -16.91 -3.06 5.48
CA VAL A 168 -15.74 -2.20 5.36
C VAL A 168 -14.56 -3.01 4.87
N ILE A 169 -13.82 -2.44 3.91
CA ILE A 169 -12.48 -2.86 3.55
C ILE A 169 -11.52 -1.80 4.04
N LYS A 170 -10.56 -2.21 4.86
CA LYS A 170 -9.48 -1.37 5.36
C LYS A 170 -8.19 -1.79 4.69
N ASP A 171 -7.62 -0.90 3.90
CA ASP A 171 -6.25 -1.02 3.41
C ASP A 171 -5.33 -0.17 4.30
N LEU A 172 -4.15 -0.67 4.64
CA LEU A 172 -3.15 0.02 5.44
C LEU A 172 -1.76 -0.30 4.87
N PHE A 173 -1.06 0.74 4.44
CA PHE A 173 0.26 0.60 3.83
C PHE A 173 1.22 1.69 4.30
N PHE A 174 2.51 1.37 4.18
CA PHE A 174 3.60 2.23 4.56
C PHE A 174 4.02 3.14 3.39
N TYR A 175 4.23 4.43 3.67
CA TYR A 175 4.57 5.44 2.67
C TYR A 175 5.79 5.07 1.81
N GLU A 176 6.84 4.54 2.43
CA GLU A 176 8.04 4.16 1.68
C GLU A 176 7.79 3.00 0.72
N ASP A 177 6.83 2.11 0.99
CA ASP A 177 6.47 1.06 0.03
C ASP A 177 5.66 1.62 -1.14
N LEU A 178 4.83 2.65 -0.90
CA LEU A 178 4.16 3.37 -1.98
C LEU A 178 5.16 4.09 -2.90
N LYS A 179 6.21 4.70 -2.33
CA LYS A 179 7.33 5.26 -3.10
C LYS A 179 8.05 4.18 -3.89
N LYS A 180 8.38 3.05 -3.26
CA LYS A 180 9.04 1.92 -3.93
C LYS A 180 8.21 1.41 -5.10
N LEU A 181 6.89 1.26 -4.93
CA LEU A 181 5.98 0.86 -6.01
C LEU A 181 6.02 1.89 -7.15
N SER A 182 5.92 3.18 -6.82
CA SER A 182 5.84 4.26 -7.82
C SER A 182 7.15 4.42 -8.62
N HIS A 183 8.28 4.05 -8.03
CA HIS A 183 9.58 4.00 -8.70
C HIS A 183 9.94 2.60 -9.21
N SER A 184 9.00 1.65 -9.20
CA SER A 184 9.18 0.27 -9.66
C SER A 184 10.32 -0.50 -8.95
N PHE A 185 10.69 -0.11 -7.72
CA PHE A 185 11.61 -0.86 -6.87
C PHE A 185 10.98 -2.14 -6.31
N ILE A 186 9.66 -2.21 -6.28
CA ILE A 186 8.89 -3.42 -5.98
C ILE A 186 7.81 -3.59 -7.03
N SER A 187 7.42 -4.83 -7.29
CA SER A 187 6.32 -5.12 -8.21
C SER A 187 4.96 -4.77 -7.58
N PRO A 188 3.90 -4.58 -8.38
CA PRO A 188 2.54 -4.45 -7.85
C PRO A 188 2.11 -5.66 -6.99
N SER A 189 2.53 -6.87 -7.37
CA SER A 189 2.28 -8.08 -6.57
C SER A 189 2.97 -8.02 -5.21
N GLU A 190 4.25 -7.60 -5.17
CA GLU A 190 4.96 -7.44 -3.89
C GLU A 190 4.32 -6.33 -3.04
N PHE A 191 3.87 -5.23 -3.64
CA PHE A 191 3.13 -4.20 -2.91
C PHE A 191 1.81 -4.72 -2.34
N GLN A 192 1.07 -5.56 -3.08
CA GLN A 192 -0.15 -6.19 -2.57
C GLN A 192 0.12 -7.07 -1.34
N HIS A 193 1.28 -7.71 -1.25
CA HIS A 193 1.69 -8.44 -0.04
C HIS A 193 2.11 -7.52 1.12
N ARG A 194 2.43 -6.26 0.82
CA ARG A 194 2.74 -5.20 1.81
C ARG A 194 1.55 -4.33 2.17
N ASP A 195 0.40 -4.54 1.54
CA ASP A 195 -0.84 -3.87 1.90
C ASP A 195 -1.57 -4.72 2.95
N VAL A 196 -1.70 -4.19 4.16
CA VAL A 196 -2.49 -4.84 5.22
C VAL A 196 -3.95 -4.57 4.91
N GLN A 197 -4.59 -5.56 4.30
CA GLN A 197 -6.01 -5.50 3.99
C GLN A 197 -6.82 -6.26 5.03
N ASP A 198 -7.87 -5.65 5.56
CA ASP A 198 -8.87 -6.31 6.40
C ASP A 198 -10.27 -6.07 5.84
N MET A 199 -11.16 -7.04 6.01
CA MET A 199 -12.55 -6.96 5.58
C MET A 199 -13.44 -7.36 6.74
N VAL A 200 -14.31 -6.44 7.15
CA VAL A 200 -15.14 -6.61 8.35
C VAL A 200 -16.59 -6.27 8.05
N ALA A 201 -17.50 -7.12 8.52
CA ALA A 201 -18.92 -6.77 8.59
C ALA A 201 -19.12 -5.74 9.70
N ALA A 202 -19.65 -4.57 9.34
CA ALA A 202 -19.80 -3.42 10.22
C ALA A 202 -21.20 -2.81 10.02
N PRO A 203 -22.28 -3.41 10.55
CA PRO A 203 -23.65 -2.91 10.37
C PRO A 203 -23.86 -1.45 10.79
N GLN A 204 -23.03 -0.95 11.71
CA GLN A 204 -23.05 0.43 12.18
C GLN A 204 -22.69 1.48 11.11
N ILE A 205 -22.07 1.09 10.00
CA ILE A 205 -21.69 2.02 8.91
C ILE A 205 -22.84 2.27 7.92
N ILE A 206 -23.99 1.61 8.08
CA ILE A 206 -25.11 1.75 7.14
C ILE A 206 -25.62 3.19 7.17
N GLY A 207 -25.56 3.87 6.02
CA GLY A 207 -25.89 5.29 5.87
C GLY A 207 -24.83 6.27 6.37
N ASP A 208 -23.67 5.81 6.84
CA ASP A 208 -22.60 6.70 7.33
C ASP A 208 -21.80 7.29 6.16
N THR A 209 -22.20 8.47 5.70
CA THR A 209 -21.47 9.21 4.65
C THR A 209 -20.27 9.98 5.20
N THR A 210 -20.09 10.04 6.52
CA THR A 210 -19.13 10.92 7.19
C THR A 210 -17.93 10.19 7.79
N GLY A 211 -18.05 8.89 8.02
CA GLY A 211 -17.03 8.07 8.67
C GLY A 211 -17.03 8.18 10.19
N GLU A 212 -18.04 8.81 10.80
CA GLU A 212 -18.14 8.99 12.26
C GLU A 212 -18.15 7.65 13.03
N SER A 213 -18.59 6.57 12.37
CA SER A 213 -18.61 5.22 12.96
C SER A 213 -17.24 4.54 13.01
N ILE A 214 -16.21 5.12 12.37
CA ILE A 214 -14.86 4.55 12.29
C ILE A 214 -13.99 5.06 13.44
N ASN A 215 -13.31 4.14 14.13
CA ASN A 215 -12.35 4.48 15.15
C ASN A 215 -10.96 4.78 14.54
N TYR A 216 -10.70 6.05 14.26
CA TYR A 216 -9.41 6.51 13.73
C TYR A 216 -8.34 6.54 14.82
N GLN A 217 -7.39 5.62 14.76
CA GLN A 217 -6.29 5.51 15.72
C GLN A 217 -4.94 5.68 15.01
N PRO A 218 -3.89 6.17 15.69
CA PRO A 218 -2.57 6.21 15.09
C PRO A 218 -2.00 4.79 14.94
N THR A 219 -1.45 4.47 13.77
CA THR A 219 -0.69 3.24 13.53
C THR A 219 0.75 3.43 13.97
N ASN A 220 1.18 2.71 15.00
CA ASN A 220 2.60 2.64 15.32
C ASN A 220 3.30 1.58 14.46
N PHE A 221 4.63 1.70 14.35
CA PHE A 221 5.40 0.85 13.46
C PHE A 221 5.41 -0.61 13.92
N ASP A 222 5.46 -0.86 15.23
CA ASP A 222 5.48 -2.23 15.77
C ASP A 222 4.17 -2.97 15.43
N ASP A 223 3.02 -2.31 15.58
CA ASP A 223 1.70 -2.83 15.19
C ASP A 223 1.59 -3.06 13.68
N PHE A 224 2.19 -2.19 12.86
CA PHE A 224 2.23 -2.41 11.42
C PHE A 224 3.03 -3.68 11.08
N ILE A 225 4.16 -3.90 11.75
CA ILE A 225 4.97 -5.10 11.53
C ILE A 225 4.23 -6.38 11.90
N THR A 226 3.56 -6.41 13.06
CA THR A 226 2.78 -7.59 13.47
C THR A 226 1.65 -7.87 12.48
N GLN A 227 0.96 -6.82 12.01
CA GLN A 227 -0.05 -6.92 10.95
C GLN A 227 0.54 -7.39 9.62
N GLN A 228 1.73 -6.94 9.22
CA GLN A 228 2.42 -7.39 8.01
C GLN A 228 2.75 -8.88 8.05
N ILE A 229 3.28 -9.38 9.17
CA ILE A 229 3.58 -10.80 9.34
C ILE A 229 2.29 -11.61 9.29
N THR A 230 1.26 -11.19 10.04
CA THR A 230 -0.06 -11.83 10.05
C THR A 230 -0.65 -11.91 8.64
N GLN A 231 -0.66 -10.79 7.91
CA GLN A 231 -1.16 -10.69 6.54
C GLN A 231 -0.40 -11.62 5.60
N ARG A 232 0.93 -11.66 5.67
CA ARG A 232 1.76 -12.51 4.80
C ARG A 232 1.54 -13.99 5.08
N ILE A 233 1.40 -14.39 6.35
CA ILE A 233 1.01 -15.77 6.70
C ILE A 233 -0.35 -16.10 6.08
N ARG A 234 -1.35 -15.21 6.27
CA ARG A 234 -2.68 -15.41 5.69
C ARG A 234 -2.62 -15.59 4.18
N LEU A 235 -1.96 -14.67 3.47
CA LEU A 235 -1.82 -14.74 2.02
C LEU A 235 -1.11 -16.02 1.58
N LYS A 236 0.01 -16.38 2.21
CA LYS A 236 0.83 -17.55 1.87
C LYS A 236 0.06 -18.86 1.93
N PHE A 237 -0.83 -19.02 2.93
CA PHE A 237 -1.54 -20.27 3.18
C PHE A 237 -2.99 -20.28 2.65
N GLU A 238 -3.66 -19.13 2.54
CA GLU A 238 -5.02 -19.06 1.98
C GLU A 238 -5.06 -18.90 0.45
N LYS A 239 -4.04 -18.26 -0.14
CA LYS A 239 -3.83 -18.25 -1.59
C LYS A 239 -2.68 -19.22 -1.82
N PRO A 240 -2.89 -20.38 -2.48
CA PRO A 240 -1.98 -21.53 -2.44
C PRO A 240 -0.61 -21.27 -3.09
N GLU A 241 0.22 -20.47 -2.43
CA GLU A 241 1.58 -20.13 -2.81
C GLU A 241 2.61 -21.15 -2.27
N VAL A 242 2.11 -22.20 -1.62
CA VAL A 242 2.88 -23.29 -1.06
C VAL A 242 2.31 -24.63 -1.49
N GLU A 243 3.21 -25.60 -1.65
CA GLU A 243 2.83 -26.99 -1.91
C GLU A 243 2.19 -27.63 -0.69
N SER A 244 1.37 -28.65 -0.92
CA SER A 244 0.62 -29.34 0.13
C SER A 244 1.51 -30.06 1.15
N ASP A 245 2.77 -30.33 0.81
CA ASP A 245 3.78 -30.95 1.66
C ASP A 245 4.64 -29.95 2.46
N ALA A 246 4.50 -28.64 2.22
CA ALA A 246 5.34 -27.59 2.79
C ALA A 246 5.43 -27.61 4.32
N ASP A 247 6.65 -27.43 4.85
CA ASP A 247 6.89 -27.26 6.27
C ASP A 247 6.38 -25.88 6.73
N ILE A 248 5.25 -25.89 7.45
CA ILE A 248 4.54 -24.69 7.90
C ILE A 248 5.44 -23.84 8.79
N ASP A 249 6.19 -24.45 9.71
CA ASP A 249 7.05 -23.74 10.66
C ASP A 249 8.17 -23.02 9.88
N GLN A 250 8.79 -23.69 8.91
CA GLN A 250 9.83 -23.08 8.08
C GLN A 250 9.30 -21.94 7.20
N GLU A 251 8.11 -22.06 6.61
CA GLU A 251 7.52 -20.98 5.82
C GLU A 251 7.21 -19.75 6.68
N ILE A 252 6.75 -19.93 7.92
CA ILE A 252 6.51 -18.82 8.86
C ILE A 252 7.84 -18.17 9.29
N ILE A 253 8.89 -18.95 9.54
CA ILE A 253 10.24 -18.41 9.81
C ILE A 253 10.71 -17.54 8.64
N LYS A 254 10.52 -17.99 7.39
CA LYS A 254 10.86 -17.20 6.19
C LYS A 254 10.08 -15.89 6.14
N ILE A 255 8.77 -15.91 6.42
CA ILE A 255 7.92 -14.71 6.43
C ILE A 255 8.40 -13.70 7.49
N ILE A 256 8.67 -14.17 8.71
CA ILE A 256 9.15 -13.31 9.81
C ILE A 256 10.51 -12.70 9.42
N SER A 257 11.44 -13.54 8.97
CA SER A 257 12.80 -13.13 8.56
C SER A 257 12.75 -12.10 7.43
N TYR A 258 11.93 -12.37 6.40
CA TYR A 258 11.71 -11.48 5.27
C TYR A 258 11.15 -10.12 5.72
N THR A 259 10.15 -10.12 6.60
CA THR A 259 9.49 -8.90 7.09
C THR A 259 10.46 -8.07 7.92
N VAL A 260 11.17 -8.70 8.86
CA VAL A 260 12.20 -8.07 9.69
C VAL A 260 13.28 -7.42 8.83
N ASN A 261 13.78 -8.11 7.80
CA ASN A 261 14.80 -7.58 6.91
C ASN A 261 14.27 -6.47 6.00
N THR A 262 13.06 -6.62 5.47
CA THR A 262 12.41 -5.63 4.60
C THR A 262 12.28 -4.27 5.28
N TYR A 263 11.86 -4.27 6.54
CA TYR A 263 11.63 -3.06 7.33
C TYR A 263 12.81 -2.71 8.24
N LYS A 264 13.93 -3.43 8.13
CA LYS A 264 15.19 -3.21 8.88
C LYS A 264 14.97 -3.14 10.40
N ILE A 265 14.10 -3.99 10.94
CA ILE A 265 13.76 -4.00 12.36
C ILE A 265 14.98 -4.47 13.16
N ARG A 266 15.46 -3.63 14.08
CA ARG A 266 16.64 -3.93 14.91
C ARG A 266 16.33 -4.02 16.41
N ASN A 267 15.18 -3.53 16.83
CA ASN A 267 14.73 -3.40 18.23
C ASN A 267 14.09 -4.67 18.80
N PHE A 268 14.53 -5.86 18.39
CA PHE A 268 14.09 -7.14 18.97
C PHE A 268 15.30 -7.97 19.41
N SER A 269 15.06 -8.89 20.35
CA SER A 269 16.08 -9.79 20.90
C SER A 269 15.85 -11.23 20.42
N TYR A 270 14.58 -11.67 20.42
CA TYR A 270 14.18 -13.01 20.02
C TYR A 270 12.88 -12.95 19.22
N ALA A 271 12.69 -13.95 18.36
CA ALA A 271 11.39 -14.29 17.79
C ALA A 271 10.96 -15.66 18.33
N GLU A 272 9.72 -15.74 18.78
CA GLU A 272 9.11 -16.96 19.31
C GLU A 272 7.96 -17.38 18.40
N LEU A 273 7.96 -18.64 17.99
CA LEU A 273 6.93 -19.23 17.15
C LEU A 273 6.27 -20.36 17.93
N ASN A 274 4.95 -20.26 18.09
CA ASN A 274 4.12 -21.20 18.82
C ASN A 274 3.15 -21.86 17.83
N ASN A 275 3.48 -23.09 17.40
CA ASN A 275 2.60 -23.89 16.57
C ASN A 275 1.57 -24.59 17.46
N LEU A 276 0.34 -24.08 17.44
CA LEU A 276 -0.74 -24.55 18.29
C LEU A 276 -1.27 -25.93 17.86
N LEU A 277 -1.02 -26.36 16.62
CA LEU A 277 -1.40 -27.70 16.15
C LEU A 277 -0.48 -28.78 16.73
N THR A 278 0.83 -28.55 16.65
CA THR A 278 1.85 -29.53 17.05
C THR A 278 2.32 -29.34 18.48
N GLN A 279 1.94 -28.23 19.13
CA GLN A 279 2.47 -27.76 20.41
C GLN A 279 3.99 -27.53 20.38
N ASN A 280 4.56 -27.37 19.18
CA ASN A 280 5.96 -27.06 18.98
C ASN A 280 6.22 -25.59 19.27
N ARG A 281 7.33 -25.33 19.97
CA ARG A 281 7.80 -23.97 20.30
C ARG A 281 9.20 -23.78 19.76
N ILE A 282 9.36 -22.81 18.87
CA ILE A 282 10.64 -22.47 18.25
C ILE A 282 11.06 -21.08 18.74
N ILE A 283 12.29 -20.98 19.26
CA ILE A 283 12.86 -19.71 19.71
C ILE A 283 14.08 -19.40 18.86
N LEU A 284 14.02 -18.29 18.14
CA LEU A 284 15.10 -17.80 17.29
C LEU A 284 15.71 -16.55 17.92
N ASN A 285 17.04 -16.52 18.05
CA ASN A 285 17.71 -15.27 18.36
C ASN A 285 17.70 -14.33 17.15
N ARG A 286 17.97 -13.04 17.38
CA ARG A 286 18.00 -12.04 16.32
C ARG A 286 18.89 -12.42 15.13
N SER A 287 20.07 -13.00 15.34
CA SER A 287 20.96 -13.40 14.24
C SER A 287 20.32 -14.46 13.34
N ALA A 288 19.72 -15.48 13.94
CA ALA A 288 19.01 -16.54 13.22
C ALA A 288 17.85 -15.99 12.37
N VAL A 289 17.08 -15.04 12.90
CA VAL A 289 16.00 -14.37 12.14
C VAL A 289 16.55 -13.54 10.98
N LEU A 290 17.69 -12.87 11.16
CA LEU A 290 18.29 -12.06 10.11
C LEU A 290 18.96 -12.91 9.00
N GLU A 291 19.45 -14.10 9.36
CA GLU A 291 20.07 -15.06 8.43
C GLU A 291 19.03 -15.90 7.67
N GLY A 292 17.84 -16.15 8.24
CA GLY A 292 16.79 -17.01 7.68
C GLY A 292 16.10 -16.51 6.41
N SER A 293 16.67 -15.54 5.70
CA SER A 293 16.12 -14.96 4.46
C SER A 293 16.72 -15.53 3.17
N ILE A 294 17.40 -16.68 3.27
CA ILE A 294 18.11 -17.32 2.15
C ILE A 294 17.27 -18.45 1.58
#